data_AF-A0A3D2P6W1-F1
#
_entry.id   AF-A0A3D2P6W1-F1
#
_cell.length_a   1.000
_cell.length_b   1.000
_cell.length_c   1.000
_cell.angle_alpha   90.00
_cell.angle_beta   90.00
_cell.angle_gamma   90.00
#
_symmetry.space_group_name_H-M   'P 1'
#
loop_
_entity.id
_entity.type
_entity.pdbx_description
1 polymer ?
#
loop_
_entity_poly.entity_id
_entity_poly.type
_entity_poly.pdbx_seq_one_letter_code
_entity_poly.pdbx_strand_id
1 'polypeptide(L)'
;MVQVSDDVVSKQRAALAEKAKKGTYGPQAPRDIDVIDGANTRIFAVAPSSAQMNLCNIHFHKNAEHRGGQFTSYAGNGDGEGNGTGYRFDGKLSKAELAPYKMPVGVSKHGDLVPGDTIEIHFVHSSAQIKPGPTLGSCISEEIANPQLRVETVVAVLVNDENASDFVKMAQIEQLAGYYQVPNLPNNLGES
;
A
#
# COMPACT_ATOMS: atom_id res chain seq x y z
N MET A 1 0.40 21.57 -1.09
CA MET A 1 -0.19 20.47 -0.29
C MET A 1 -0.66 21.04 1.03
N VAL A 2 -1.87 20.67 1.46
CA VAL A 2 -2.34 20.96 2.82
C VAL A 2 -1.54 20.06 3.76
N GLN A 3 -0.90 20.65 4.77
CA GLN A 3 -0.16 19.93 5.81
C GLN A 3 -0.79 20.33 7.15
N VAL A 4 -1.35 19.36 7.86
CA VAL A 4 -1.85 19.58 9.22
C VAL A 4 -0.69 19.59 10.22
N SER A 5 -0.87 20.28 11.34
CA SER A 5 0.16 20.34 12.39
C SER A 5 0.30 19.00 13.13
N ASP A 6 1.45 18.82 13.79
CA ASP A 6 1.69 17.64 14.64
C ASP A 6 0.67 17.51 15.77
N ASP A 7 0.11 18.62 16.24
CA ASP A 7 -0.94 18.63 17.27
C ASP A 7 -2.24 17.94 16.77
N VAL A 8 -2.59 18.10 15.49
CA VAL A 8 -3.74 17.40 14.89
C VAL A 8 -3.51 15.89 14.91
N VAL A 9 -2.35 15.44 14.44
CA VAL A 9 -2.00 14.00 14.40
C VAL A 9 -1.86 13.42 15.81
N SER A 10 -1.30 14.18 16.76
CA SER A 10 -1.19 13.80 18.16
C SER A 10 -2.56 13.56 18.79
N LYS A 11 -3.52 14.48 18.56
CA LYS A 11 -4.91 14.32 19.02
C LYS A 11 -5.60 13.11 18.40
N GLN A 12 -5.41 12.86 17.11
CA GLN A 12 -5.94 11.67 16.43
C GLN A 12 -5.39 10.37 17.03
N ARG A 13 -4.08 10.30 17.28
CA ARG A 13 -3.43 9.14 17.91
C ARG A 13 -3.93 8.91 19.33
N ALA A 14 -4.07 9.98 20.13
CA ALA A 14 -4.63 9.89 21.47
C ALA A 14 -6.07 9.36 21.45
N ALA A 15 -6.91 9.87 20.55
CA ALA A 15 -8.28 9.38 20.39
C ALA A 15 -8.34 7.91 19.95
N LEU A 16 -7.45 7.50 19.04
CA LEU A 16 -7.34 6.10 18.60
C LEU A 16 -6.91 5.18 19.76
N ALA A 17 -5.93 5.60 20.56
CA ALA A 17 -5.49 4.86 21.73
C ALA A 17 -6.60 4.66 22.77
N GLU A 18 -7.40 5.70 23.04
CA GLU A 18 -8.56 5.59 23.94
C GLU A 18 -9.65 4.65 23.40
N LYS A 19 -9.90 4.68 22.09
CA LYS A 19 -10.83 3.73 21.45
C LYS A 19 -10.30 2.31 21.49
N ALA A 20 -9.01 2.10 21.26
CA ALA A 20 -8.39 0.78 21.27
C ALA A 20 -8.51 0.07 22.64
N LYS A 21 -8.44 0.81 23.75
CA LYS A 21 -8.66 0.26 25.12
C LYS A 21 -10.02 -0.41 25.30
N LYS A 22 -11.05 0.07 24.58
CA LYS A 22 -12.44 -0.41 24.68
C LYS A 22 -12.86 -1.26 23.49
N GLY A 23 -12.00 -1.38 22.48
CA GLY A 23 -12.32 -1.93 21.18
C GLY A 23 -11.97 -3.40 21.03
N THR A 24 -12.45 -3.98 19.92
CA THR A 24 -12.10 -5.32 19.49
C THR A 24 -11.01 -5.30 18.40
N TYR A 25 -10.06 -4.37 18.49
CA TYR A 25 -8.97 -4.23 17.51
C TYR A 25 -7.61 -4.36 18.21
N GLY A 26 -6.60 -4.85 17.50
CA GLY A 26 -5.23 -4.95 18.01
C GLY A 26 -4.51 -3.60 17.93
N PRO A 27 -3.34 -3.48 18.59
CA PRO A 27 -2.47 -2.34 18.36
C PRO A 27 -2.05 -2.29 16.89
N GLN A 28 -1.91 -1.08 16.35
CA GLN A 28 -1.31 -0.90 15.05
C GLN A 28 0.20 -1.17 15.16
N ALA A 29 0.77 -1.92 14.22
CA ALA A 29 2.21 -2.11 14.15
C ALA A 29 2.91 -0.75 13.92
N PRO A 30 4.17 -0.60 14.36
CA PRO A 30 4.98 0.55 13.97
C PRO A 30 4.96 0.76 12.46
N ARG A 31 4.91 2.01 12.01
CA ARG A 31 5.01 2.36 10.58
C ARG A 31 6.44 2.30 10.06
N ASP A 32 7.28 1.47 10.68
CA ASP A 32 8.68 1.22 10.32
C ASP A 32 8.88 -0.30 10.33
N ILE A 33 9.15 -0.88 9.16
CA ILE A 33 9.23 -2.33 8.98
C ILE A 33 10.48 -2.93 9.63
N ASP A 34 11.50 -2.11 9.90
CA ASP A 34 12.72 -2.56 10.58
C ASP A 34 12.49 -2.74 12.09
N VAL A 35 11.37 -2.24 12.62
CA VAL A 35 10.98 -2.41 14.02
C VAL A 35 10.24 -3.73 14.18
N ILE A 36 11.02 -4.77 14.52
CA ILE A 36 10.50 -6.14 14.72
C ILE A 36 9.84 -6.35 16.09
N ASP A 37 10.04 -5.41 17.03
CA ASP A 37 9.48 -5.49 18.38
C ASP A 37 8.01 -5.08 18.38
N GLY A 38 7.16 -5.95 18.91
CA GLY A 38 5.74 -5.70 19.06
C GLY A 38 5.03 -6.79 19.83
N ALA A 39 3.90 -6.46 20.42
CA ALA A 39 3.04 -7.43 21.09
C ALA A 39 1.59 -7.21 20.65
N ASN A 40 0.94 -8.27 20.20
CA ASN A 40 -0.49 -8.30 19.95
C ASN A 40 -1.07 -9.47 20.73
N THR A 41 -2.03 -9.20 21.62
CA THR A 41 -2.70 -10.25 22.39
C THR A 41 -3.69 -11.06 21.55
N ARG A 42 -3.98 -10.59 20.32
CA ARG A 42 -4.82 -11.28 19.35
C ARG A 42 -3.97 -12.19 18.48
N ILE A 43 -4.44 -13.43 18.35
CA ILE A 43 -3.85 -14.43 17.46
C ILE A 43 -4.65 -14.42 16.16
N PHE A 44 -3.95 -14.24 15.04
CA PHE A 44 -4.51 -14.37 13.71
C PHE A 44 -3.99 -15.65 13.07
N ALA A 45 -4.82 -16.30 12.26
CA ALA A 45 -4.35 -17.37 11.40
C ALA A 45 -3.41 -16.78 10.34
N VAL A 46 -2.40 -17.55 9.95
CA VAL A 46 -1.56 -17.19 8.79
C VAL A 46 -2.43 -17.35 7.54
N ALA A 47 -2.52 -16.29 6.74
CA ALA A 47 -3.24 -16.35 5.48
C ALA A 47 -2.59 -17.38 4.53
N PRO A 48 -3.37 -18.07 3.68
CA PRO A 48 -2.83 -18.96 2.66
C PRO A 48 -1.83 -18.27 1.72
N SER A 49 -1.17 -19.06 0.88
CA SER A 49 -0.40 -18.50 -0.25
C SER A 49 -1.32 -17.72 -1.19
N SER A 50 -0.83 -16.62 -1.79
CA SER A 50 -1.56 -15.84 -2.79
C SER A 50 -2.02 -16.71 -3.97
N ALA A 51 -1.24 -17.71 -4.35
CA ALA A 51 -1.58 -18.69 -5.39
C ALA A 51 -2.83 -19.55 -5.08
N GLN A 52 -3.35 -19.50 -3.84
CA GLN A 52 -4.54 -20.22 -3.38
C GLN A 52 -5.68 -19.26 -2.99
N MET A 53 -5.57 -17.97 -3.35
CA MET A 53 -6.50 -16.91 -2.98
C MET A 53 -6.88 -16.09 -4.22
N ASN A 54 -8.01 -15.40 -4.19
CA ASN A 54 -8.37 -14.48 -5.27
C ASN A 54 -7.78 -13.10 -5.01
N LEU A 55 -7.07 -12.54 -5.97
CA LEU A 55 -6.85 -11.09 -6.02
C LEU A 55 -8.22 -10.40 -6.00
N CYS A 56 -8.42 -9.52 -5.02
CA CYS A 56 -9.67 -8.78 -4.84
C CYS A 56 -9.53 -7.30 -5.13
N ASN A 57 -8.35 -6.73 -4.94
CA ASN A 57 -8.13 -5.32 -5.13
C ASN A 57 -6.65 -5.02 -5.42
N ILE A 58 -6.42 -4.05 -6.29
CA ILE A 58 -5.14 -3.37 -6.42
C ILE A 58 -5.40 -1.91 -6.10
N HIS A 59 -4.67 -1.36 -5.15
CA HIS A 59 -4.67 0.08 -4.87
C HIS A 59 -3.26 0.53 -4.57
N PHE A 60 -3.03 1.84 -4.58
CA PHE A 60 -1.76 2.39 -4.17
C PHE A 60 -1.97 3.70 -3.43
N HIS A 61 -1.00 4.02 -2.58
CA HIS A 61 -0.87 5.30 -1.93
C HIS A 61 0.25 6.10 -2.57
N LYS A 62 0.12 7.42 -2.58
CA LYS A 62 1.25 8.31 -2.87
C LYS A 62 2.14 8.35 -1.62
N ASN A 63 3.43 8.13 -1.83
CA ASN A 63 4.45 7.78 -0.85
C ASN A 63 4.28 6.37 -0.25
N ALA A 64 5.36 5.87 0.35
CA ALA A 64 5.32 4.63 1.10
C ALA A 64 4.52 4.81 2.39
N GLU A 65 3.59 3.92 2.67
CA GLU A 65 2.84 3.88 3.92
C GLU A 65 3.75 3.55 5.11
N HIS A 66 4.75 2.70 4.89
CA HIS A 66 5.72 2.25 5.89
C HIS A 66 7.14 2.70 5.55
N ARG A 67 7.91 3.05 6.58
CA ARG A 67 9.35 3.30 6.51
C ARG A 67 10.08 1.98 6.32
N GLY A 68 11.05 1.94 5.43
CA GLY A 68 11.91 0.78 5.22
C GLY A 68 12.79 0.92 3.98
N GLY A 69 13.90 0.18 3.96
CA GLY A 69 14.84 0.17 2.83
C GLY A 69 15.28 1.57 2.41
N GLN A 70 14.99 1.96 1.16
CA GLN A 70 15.32 3.27 0.60
C GLN A 70 14.20 4.32 0.74
N PHE A 71 13.16 4.03 1.51
CA PHE A 71 11.97 4.89 1.67
C PHE A 71 11.82 5.32 3.13
N THR A 72 12.63 6.30 3.57
CA THR A 72 12.70 6.68 4.98
C THR A 72 12.47 8.17 5.27
N SER A 73 12.53 9.04 4.26
CA SER A 73 12.19 10.46 4.44
C SER A 73 10.70 10.70 4.60
N TYR A 74 10.26 11.06 5.81
CA TYR A 74 8.86 11.42 6.07
C TYR A 74 8.38 12.58 5.18
N ALA A 75 7.23 12.41 4.54
CA ALA A 75 6.61 13.39 3.66
C ALA A 75 5.82 14.49 4.42
N GLY A 76 5.62 14.32 5.73
CA GLY A 76 4.80 15.18 6.57
C GLY A 76 3.43 14.56 6.87
N ASN A 77 2.59 15.29 7.60
CA ASN A 77 1.28 14.82 8.06
C ASN A 77 0.20 14.84 6.98
N GLY A 78 0.44 15.51 5.86
CA GLY A 78 -0.52 15.61 4.77
C GLY A 78 -1.82 16.28 5.23
N ASP A 79 -2.95 15.82 4.70
CA ASP A 79 -4.27 16.34 5.07
C ASP A 79 -4.80 15.84 6.43
N GLY A 80 -4.07 14.94 7.11
CA GLY A 80 -4.52 14.30 8.34
C GLY A 80 -5.60 13.22 8.13
N GLU A 81 -5.94 12.91 6.88
CA GLU A 81 -6.91 11.87 6.49
C GLU A 81 -6.24 10.73 5.71
N GLY A 82 -4.92 10.83 5.49
CA GLY A 82 -4.10 9.78 4.87
C GLY A 82 -3.51 10.17 3.52
N ASN A 83 -3.80 11.36 2.98
CA ASN A 83 -3.22 11.81 1.71
C ASN A 83 -2.03 12.75 1.93
N GLY A 84 -0.98 12.59 1.13
CA GLY A 84 0.21 13.44 1.20
C GLY A 84 1.09 13.20 2.43
N THR A 85 0.88 12.09 3.14
CA THR A 85 1.75 11.58 4.20
C THR A 85 2.57 10.38 3.71
N GLY A 86 3.27 9.67 4.60
CA GLY A 86 4.10 8.51 4.27
C GLY A 86 5.58 8.84 4.13
N TYR A 87 6.34 7.99 3.45
CA TYR A 87 7.79 8.08 3.30
C TYR A 87 8.20 8.11 1.83
N ARG A 88 9.17 8.94 1.52
CA ARG A 88 9.69 9.16 0.18
C ARG A 88 10.98 8.39 -0.04
N PHE A 89 11.24 8.10 -1.31
CA PHE A 89 12.51 7.59 -1.78
C PHE A 89 13.66 8.54 -1.43
N ASP A 90 14.72 7.98 -0.85
CA ASP A 90 15.91 8.71 -0.42
C ASP A 90 17.06 8.67 -1.44
N GLY A 91 16.91 7.86 -2.49
CA GLY A 91 17.92 7.72 -3.53
C GLY A 91 17.98 8.92 -4.48
N LYS A 92 18.92 8.85 -5.42
CA LYS A 92 19.13 9.89 -6.43
C LYS A 92 18.59 9.43 -7.77
N LEU A 93 17.83 10.30 -8.41
CA LEU A 93 17.38 10.13 -9.79
C LEU A 93 18.13 11.10 -10.70
N SER A 94 18.43 10.65 -11.90
CA SER A 94 19.02 11.47 -12.96
C SER A 94 18.03 12.52 -13.46
N LYS A 95 18.55 13.51 -14.20
CA LYS A 95 17.70 14.51 -14.87
C LYS A 95 16.77 13.89 -15.93
N ALA A 96 17.19 12.79 -16.54
CA ALA A 96 16.38 12.09 -17.54
C ALA A 96 15.21 11.38 -16.86
N GLU A 97 15.47 10.64 -15.78
CA GLU A 97 14.43 9.97 -14.97
C GLU A 97 13.43 10.96 -14.37
N LEU A 98 13.85 12.18 -14.03
CA LEU A 98 12.98 13.24 -13.51
C LEU A 98 12.33 14.10 -14.59
N ALA A 99 12.58 13.83 -15.88
CA ALA A 99 12.03 14.65 -16.96
C ALA A 99 10.49 14.56 -16.95
N PRO A 100 9.76 15.69 -17.10
CA PRO A 100 8.30 15.68 -17.04
C PRO A 100 7.65 14.70 -18.03
N TYR A 101 6.60 14.03 -17.58
CA TYR A 101 5.77 13.21 -18.47
C TYR A 101 4.78 14.10 -19.23
N LYS A 102 4.57 13.83 -20.52
CA LYS A 102 3.84 14.74 -21.44
C LYS A 102 2.35 14.88 -21.13
N MET A 103 1.81 14.01 -20.30
CA MET A 103 0.40 13.98 -19.94
C MET A 103 0.24 13.77 -18.44
N PRO A 104 -0.77 14.39 -17.80
CA PRO A 104 -1.10 14.10 -16.42
C PRO A 104 -1.45 12.62 -16.23
N VAL A 105 -0.95 12.01 -15.16
CA VAL A 105 -1.23 10.61 -14.81
C VAL A 105 -1.86 10.58 -13.42
N GLY A 106 -2.92 9.77 -13.25
CA GLY A 106 -3.52 9.55 -11.93
C GLY A 106 -4.15 10.80 -11.30
N VAL A 107 -4.65 11.74 -12.11
CA VAL A 107 -5.24 13.00 -11.61
C VAL A 107 -6.42 12.70 -10.69
N SER A 108 -6.35 13.22 -9.47
CA SER A 108 -7.40 13.10 -8.45
C SER A 108 -7.56 14.41 -7.69
N LYS A 109 -8.53 14.44 -6.75
CA LYS A 109 -8.66 15.55 -5.80
C LYS A 109 -7.43 15.75 -4.89
N HIS A 110 -6.54 14.75 -4.83
CA HIS A 110 -5.32 14.76 -4.00
C HIS A 110 -4.04 15.04 -4.80
N GLY A 111 -4.16 15.35 -6.09
CA GLY A 111 -3.04 15.61 -7.00
C GLY A 111 -2.90 14.55 -8.09
N ASP A 112 -1.84 14.68 -8.86
CA ASP A 112 -1.40 13.79 -9.92
C ASP A 112 -0.13 13.02 -9.52
N LEU A 113 0.30 12.13 -10.41
CA LEU A 113 1.54 11.38 -10.33
C LEU A 113 2.55 11.94 -11.33
N VAL A 114 3.77 12.21 -10.86
CA VAL A 114 4.88 12.73 -11.66
C VAL A 114 6.17 11.93 -11.39
N PRO A 115 7.13 11.94 -12.33
CA PRO A 115 8.44 11.35 -12.07
C PRO A 115 9.10 11.92 -10.80
N GLY A 116 9.67 11.04 -9.99
CA GLY A 116 10.19 11.31 -8.65
C GLY A 116 9.21 11.00 -7.51
N ASP A 117 7.92 10.85 -7.79
CA ASP A 117 6.96 10.42 -6.78
C ASP A 117 7.26 8.99 -6.32
N THR A 118 7.15 8.77 -5.02
CA THR A 118 7.09 7.42 -4.44
C THR A 118 5.63 6.96 -4.46
N ILE A 119 5.39 5.68 -4.71
CA ILE A 119 4.10 5.03 -4.52
C ILE A 119 4.28 3.70 -3.80
N GLU A 120 3.31 3.31 -2.99
CA GLU A 120 3.22 1.97 -2.42
C GLU A 120 1.96 1.29 -2.95
N ILE A 121 2.15 0.17 -3.63
CA ILE A 121 1.12 -0.58 -4.35
C ILE A 121 0.79 -1.83 -3.54
N HIS A 122 -0.48 -2.03 -3.26
CA HIS A 122 -1.01 -3.16 -2.49
C HIS A 122 -1.78 -4.08 -3.44
N PHE A 123 -1.33 -5.33 -3.52
CA PHE A 123 -2.03 -6.43 -4.19
C PHE A 123 -2.75 -7.26 -3.13
N VAL A 124 -4.04 -6.99 -2.96
CA VAL A 124 -4.85 -7.59 -1.89
C VAL A 124 -5.48 -8.87 -2.40
N HIS A 125 -5.27 -9.95 -1.67
CA HIS A 125 -5.81 -11.27 -1.93
C HIS A 125 -6.79 -11.66 -0.83
N SER A 126 -7.89 -12.31 -1.21
CA SER A 126 -8.94 -12.80 -0.32
C SER A 126 -9.14 -14.30 -0.49
N SER A 127 -9.35 -15.00 0.63
CA SER A 127 -9.76 -16.41 0.60
C SER A 127 -11.21 -16.61 0.13
N ALA A 128 -11.98 -15.53 -0.06
CA ALA A 128 -13.33 -15.59 -0.58
C ALA A 128 -13.35 -15.87 -2.10
N GLN A 129 -14.48 -16.40 -2.57
CA GLN A 129 -14.76 -16.57 -3.99
C GLN A 129 -15.32 -15.27 -4.56
N ILE A 130 -14.42 -14.36 -4.96
CA ILE A 130 -14.74 -13.00 -5.39
C ILE A 130 -14.11 -12.69 -6.74
N LYS A 131 -14.48 -11.53 -7.31
CA LYS A 131 -13.82 -10.93 -8.46
C LYS A 131 -13.12 -9.64 -8.04
N PRO A 132 -11.97 -9.29 -8.65
CA PRO A 132 -11.31 -8.03 -8.39
C PRO A 132 -12.26 -6.84 -8.62
N GLY A 133 -12.16 -5.84 -7.75
CA GLY A 133 -12.93 -4.62 -7.89
C GLY A 133 -12.42 -3.49 -6.99
N PRO A 134 -13.07 -2.31 -7.07
CA PRO A 134 -12.69 -1.17 -6.26
C PRO A 134 -13.13 -1.35 -4.81
N THR A 135 -12.37 -0.74 -3.89
CA THR A 135 -12.62 -0.71 -2.44
C THR A 135 -12.41 -2.05 -1.74
N LEU A 136 -12.33 -1.98 -0.41
CA LEU A 136 -12.25 -3.16 0.46
C LEU A 136 -13.49 -4.08 0.33
N GLY A 137 -14.62 -3.53 -0.13
CA GLY A 137 -15.85 -4.29 -0.37
C GLY A 137 -15.67 -5.41 -1.40
N SER A 138 -14.74 -5.28 -2.34
CA SER A 138 -14.45 -6.34 -3.32
C SER A 138 -13.70 -7.54 -2.73
N CYS A 139 -13.20 -7.42 -1.51
CA CYS A 139 -12.47 -8.49 -0.83
C CYS A 139 -13.36 -9.35 0.08
N ILE A 140 -14.62 -8.99 0.25
CA ILE A 140 -15.60 -9.69 1.10
C ILE A 140 -16.78 -10.20 0.26
N SER A 141 -17.48 -11.23 0.73
CA SER A 141 -18.74 -11.71 0.14
C SER A 141 -19.82 -11.85 1.20
N GLU A 142 -21.08 -12.01 0.78
CA GLU A 142 -22.20 -12.24 1.72
C GLU A 142 -22.02 -13.54 2.51
N GLU A 143 -21.46 -14.57 1.86
CA GLU A 143 -21.21 -15.88 2.43
C GLU A 143 -19.96 -15.91 3.33
N ILE A 144 -18.99 -15.03 3.07
CA ILE A 144 -17.73 -14.96 3.82
C ILE A 144 -17.47 -13.50 4.21
N ALA A 145 -18.07 -13.10 5.34
CA ALA A 145 -17.92 -11.75 5.89
C ALA A 145 -16.53 -11.48 6.50
N ASN A 146 -15.77 -12.53 6.85
CA ASN A 146 -14.43 -12.41 7.44
C ASN A 146 -13.42 -13.35 6.76
N PRO A 147 -13.06 -13.09 5.49
CA PRO A 147 -12.08 -13.90 4.78
C PRO A 147 -10.69 -13.69 5.38
N GLN A 148 -9.79 -14.63 5.10
CA GLN A 148 -8.36 -14.36 5.28
C GLN A 148 -7.93 -13.39 4.19
N LEU A 149 -7.19 -12.35 4.58
CA LEU A 149 -6.60 -11.38 3.67
C LEU A 149 -5.08 -11.53 3.68
N ARG A 150 -4.49 -11.48 2.49
CA ARG A 150 -3.04 -11.37 2.28
C ARG A 150 -2.80 -10.13 1.43
N VAL A 151 -1.85 -9.28 1.83
CA VAL A 151 -1.42 -8.14 1.04
C VAL A 151 0.03 -8.38 0.63
N GLU A 152 0.28 -8.32 -0.67
CA GLU A 152 1.63 -8.30 -1.22
C GLU A 152 1.90 -6.88 -1.71
N THR A 153 3.01 -6.29 -1.27
CA THR A 153 3.25 -4.86 -1.43
C THR A 153 4.52 -4.60 -2.24
N VAL A 154 4.44 -3.64 -3.16
CA VAL A 154 5.58 -3.09 -3.90
C VAL A 154 5.69 -1.61 -3.61
N VAL A 155 6.85 -1.15 -3.14
CA VAL A 155 7.16 0.27 -3.04
C VAL A 155 8.02 0.66 -4.23
N ALA A 156 7.58 1.66 -5.00
CA ALA A 156 8.22 2.08 -6.23
C ALA A 156 8.45 3.60 -6.26
N VAL A 157 9.44 4.02 -7.04
CA VAL A 157 9.63 5.41 -7.43
C VAL A 157 9.33 5.55 -8.92
N LEU A 158 8.53 6.55 -9.28
CA LEU A 158 8.16 6.81 -10.67
C LEU A 158 9.31 7.49 -11.39
N VAL A 159 9.64 7.01 -12.59
CA VAL A 159 10.71 7.57 -13.42
C VAL A 159 10.26 7.68 -14.87
N ASN A 160 10.80 8.65 -15.59
CA ASN A 160 10.66 8.77 -17.03
C ASN A 160 11.79 8.00 -17.74
N ASP A 161 11.67 6.67 -17.73
CA ASP A 161 12.60 5.75 -18.39
C ASP A 161 11.81 4.58 -19.00
N GLU A 162 11.99 4.33 -20.29
CA GLU A 162 11.32 3.24 -21.02
C GLU A 162 11.80 1.84 -20.63
N ASN A 163 12.97 1.75 -19.99
CA ASN A 163 13.55 0.51 -19.49
C ASN A 163 13.13 0.20 -18.04
N ALA A 164 12.45 1.14 -17.37
CA ALA A 164 11.93 0.92 -16.03
C ALA A 164 10.81 -0.13 -16.01
N SER A 165 10.51 -0.65 -14.82
CA SER A 165 9.38 -1.56 -14.64
C SER A 165 8.06 -0.87 -15.00
N ASP A 166 7.22 -1.57 -15.77
CA ASP A 166 5.92 -1.07 -16.20
C ASP A 166 4.83 -1.52 -15.22
N PHE A 167 4.22 -0.56 -14.53
CA PHE A 167 3.17 -0.84 -13.56
C PHE A 167 1.93 -1.49 -14.19
N VAL A 168 1.57 -1.13 -15.42
CA VAL A 168 0.39 -1.70 -16.10
C VAL A 168 0.63 -3.17 -16.42
N LYS A 169 1.86 -3.53 -16.82
CA LYS A 169 2.24 -4.94 -17.01
C LYS A 169 2.27 -5.69 -15.68
N MET A 170 2.86 -5.10 -14.64
CA MET A 170 2.90 -5.70 -13.29
C MET A 170 1.48 -5.97 -12.75
N ALA A 171 0.56 -5.02 -12.94
CA ALA A 171 -0.82 -5.10 -12.47
C ALA A 171 -1.76 -5.85 -13.42
N GLN A 172 -1.25 -6.51 -14.46
CA GLN A 172 -2.06 -7.32 -15.36
C GLN A 172 -2.71 -8.47 -14.60
N ILE A 173 -4.04 -8.53 -14.66
CA ILE A 173 -4.83 -9.55 -13.97
C ILE A 173 -5.12 -10.70 -14.93
N GLU A 174 -4.90 -11.92 -14.47
CA GLU A 174 -5.24 -13.15 -15.18
C GLU A 174 -5.94 -14.14 -14.26
N GLN A 175 -6.64 -15.12 -14.84
CA GLN A 175 -7.13 -16.27 -14.08
C GLN A 175 -6.17 -17.44 -14.21
N LEU A 176 -5.58 -17.86 -13.10
CA LEU A 176 -4.66 -19.00 -13.04
C LEU A 176 -5.21 -20.01 -12.04
N ALA A 177 -5.32 -21.26 -12.47
CA ALA A 177 -5.88 -22.36 -11.66
C ALA A 177 -7.24 -22.02 -10.99
N GLY A 178 -8.06 -21.18 -11.63
CA GLY A 178 -9.37 -20.77 -11.12
C GLY A 178 -9.37 -19.57 -10.17
N TYR A 179 -8.20 -18.96 -9.90
CA TYR A 179 -8.08 -17.76 -9.06
C TYR A 179 -7.69 -16.54 -9.89
N TYR A 180 -8.19 -15.37 -9.51
CA TYR A 180 -7.66 -14.10 -10.03
C TYR A 180 -6.28 -13.82 -9.45
N GLN A 181 -5.31 -13.51 -10.31
CA GLN A 181 -3.89 -13.40 -9.97
C GLN A 181 -3.21 -12.27 -10.75
N VAL A 182 -2.03 -11.85 -10.30
CA VAL A 182 -1.10 -10.93 -11.00
C VAL A 182 0.21 -11.67 -11.32
N PRO A 183 0.29 -12.41 -12.45
CA PRO A 183 1.47 -13.26 -12.75
C PRO A 183 2.78 -12.51 -12.91
N ASN A 184 2.72 -11.20 -13.17
CA ASN A 184 3.88 -10.35 -13.41
C ASN A 184 4.40 -9.69 -12.13
N LEU A 185 3.85 -10.03 -10.96
CA LEU A 185 4.38 -9.57 -9.68
C LEU A 185 5.76 -10.19 -9.44
N PRO A 186 6.77 -9.41 -8.99
CA PRO A 186 8.08 -9.97 -8.66
C PRO A 186 7.95 -11.09 -7.63
N ASN A 187 8.70 -12.17 -7.81
CA ASN A 187 8.68 -13.33 -6.91
C ASN A 187 9.69 -13.21 -5.74
N ASN A 188 10.47 -12.13 -5.72
CA ASN A 188 11.50 -11.84 -4.72
C ASN A 188 11.08 -10.71 -3.76
N LEU A 189 9.78 -10.42 -3.64
CA LEU A 189 9.29 -9.42 -2.69
C LEU A 189 9.65 -9.83 -1.26
N GLY A 190 10.32 -8.94 -0.54
CA GLY A 190 10.78 -9.18 0.84
C GLY A 190 12.13 -9.89 0.95
N GLU A 191 12.78 -10.25 -0.15
CA GLU A 191 14.18 -10.68 -0.13
C GLU A 191 15.08 -9.43 0.02
N SER A 192 15.94 -9.43 1.05
CA SER A 192 16.91 -8.37 1.37
C SER A 192 18.33 -8.84 1.11
#